data_AF-A0A3N0AR59-F1
#
_entry.id   AF-A0A3N0AR59-F1
#
_cell.length_a   1.000
_cell.length_b   1.000
_cell.length_c   1.000
_cell.angle_alpha   90.00
_cell.angle_beta   90.00
_cell.angle_gamma   90.00
#
_symmetry.space_group_name_H-M   'P 1'
#
loop_
_entity.id
_entity.type
_entity.pdbx_description
1 polymer ?
#
loop_
_entity_poly.entity_id
_entity_poly.type
_entity_poly.pdbx_seq_one_letter_code
_entity_poly.pdbx_strand_id
1 'polypeptide(L)'
;MANIKSQKKRIITNEKRRMRNRAVKSELKTAVRHVKDAVAEGNGKDAYAFACEACRLMDKAASKGVIHKNQAANRKSGIMRLANTVVTAEDIAAYEKPAPKPQKTGSKKAEAKAARKAAMAAASEEKAKRREKQLKEEKKAAERKAKEAEEAAKAEAEAAAAEAEESSAEEAAE
;
A
#
# COMPACT_ATOMS: atom_id res chain seq x y z
N MET A 1 -17.53 -27.16 -38.94
CA MET A 1 -18.40 -26.73 -37.82
C MET A 1 -18.15 -27.68 -36.65
N ALA A 2 -17.87 -27.19 -35.44
CA ALA A 2 -17.72 -28.07 -34.29
C ALA A 2 -19.10 -28.42 -33.73
N ASN A 3 -19.44 -29.69 -33.66
CA ASN A 3 -20.75 -30.13 -33.17
C ASN A 3 -20.74 -30.38 -31.65
N ILE A 4 -19.61 -30.84 -31.10
CA ILE A 4 -19.45 -31.12 -29.68
C ILE A 4 -19.25 -29.83 -28.86
N LYS A 5 -19.93 -29.71 -27.72
CA LYS A 5 -19.87 -28.53 -26.83
C LYS A 5 -18.44 -28.14 -26.43
N SER A 6 -17.61 -29.14 -26.11
CA SER A 6 -16.19 -28.92 -25.75
C SER A 6 -15.39 -28.32 -26.90
N GLN A 7 -15.60 -28.78 -28.14
CA GLN A 7 -14.94 -28.28 -29.33
C GLN A 7 -15.36 -26.83 -29.64
N LYS A 8 -16.67 -26.51 -29.59
CA LYS A 8 -17.18 -25.14 -29.74
C LYS A 8 -16.49 -24.18 -28.76
N LYS A 9 -16.38 -24.58 -27.48
CA LYS A 9 -15.69 -23.80 -26.43
C LYS A 9 -14.20 -23.59 -26.73
N ARG A 10 -13.52 -24.62 -27.22
CA ARG A 10 -12.09 -24.53 -27.59
C ARG A 10 -11.88 -23.57 -28.75
N ILE A 11 -12.70 -23.62 -29.80
CA ILE A 11 -12.62 -22.69 -30.94
C ILE A 11 -12.73 -21.23 -30.46
N ILE A 12 -13.77 -20.93 -29.67
CA ILE A 12 -13.98 -19.56 -29.15
C ILE A 12 -12.80 -19.09 -28.29
N THR A 13 -12.28 -19.96 -27.41
CA THR A 13 -11.16 -19.62 -26.52
C THR A 13 -9.86 -19.42 -27.30
N ASN A 14 -9.62 -20.27 -28.31
CA ASN A 14 -8.44 -20.22 -29.15
C ASN A 14 -8.45 -18.95 -30.00
N GLU A 15 -9.58 -18.57 -30.59
CA GLU A 15 -9.67 -17.34 -31.39
C GLU A 15 -9.40 -16.09 -30.53
N LYS A 16 -9.96 -16.03 -29.31
CA LYS A 16 -9.66 -14.95 -28.36
C LYS A 16 -8.16 -14.88 -28.00
N ARG A 17 -7.49 -16.01 -27.84
CA ARG A 17 -6.04 -16.07 -27.59
C ARG A 17 -5.24 -15.68 -28.82
N ARG A 18 -5.65 -16.15 -30.00
CA ARG A 18 -5.03 -15.86 -31.29
C ARG A 18 -5.03 -14.36 -31.57
N MET A 19 -6.17 -13.69 -31.42
CA MET A 19 -6.30 -12.26 -31.67
C MET A 19 -5.40 -11.43 -30.75
N ARG A 20 -5.37 -11.74 -29.44
CA ARG A 20 -4.44 -11.10 -28.48
C ARG A 20 -2.98 -11.33 -28.85
N ASN A 21 -2.61 -12.58 -29.13
CA ASN A 21 -1.23 -12.93 -29.48
C ASN A 21 -0.80 -12.30 -30.81
N ARG A 22 -1.72 -12.17 -31.77
CA ARG A 22 -1.46 -11.52 -33.06
C ARG A 22 -1.10 -10.06 -32.86
N ALA A 23 -1.90 -9.32 -32.08
CA ALA A 23 -1.65 -7.91 -31.78
C ALA A 23 -0.30 -7.68 -31.08
N VAL A 24 0.00 -8.48 -30.05
CA VAL A 24 1.28 -8.39 -29.35
C VAL A 24 2.45 -8.74 -30.28
N LYS A 25 2.34 -9.79 -31.10
CA LYS A 25 3.41 -10.16 -32.04
C LYS A 25 3.64 -9.09 -33.11
N SER A 26 2.61 -8.44 -33.61
CA SER A 26 2.75 -7.32 -34.56
C SER A 26 3.40 -6.10 -33.91
N GLU A 27 3.05 -5.79 -32.66
CA GLU A 27 3.68 -4.72 -31.89
C GLU A 27 5.18 -4.99 -31.70
N LEU A 28 5.56 -6.20 -31.29
CA LEU A 28 6.97 -6.60 -31.16
C LEU A 28 7.74 -6.53 -32.47
N LYS A 29 7.11 -6.88 -33.61
CA LYS A 29 7.74 -6.77 -34.93
C LYS A 29 7.98 -5.31 -35.29
N THR A 30 7.03 -4.44 -34.98
CA THR A 30 7.08 -3.00 -35.26
C THR A 30 8.16 -2.33 -34.42
N ALA A 31 8.22 -2.63 -33.11
CA ALA A 31 9.27 -2.12 -32.22
C ALA A 31 10.69 -2.50 -32.70
N VAL A 32 10.88 -3.76 -33.14
CA VAL A 32 12.17 -4.19 -33.69
C VAL A 32 12.50 -3.49 -35.00
N ARG A 33 11.50 -3.16 -35.83
CA ARG A 33 11.71 -2.42 -37.07
C ARG A 33 12.20 -1.00 -36.78
N HIS A 34 11.57 -0.28 -35.84
CA HIS A 34 12.02 1.06 -35.46
C HIS A 34 13.48 1.12 -35.02
N VAL A 35 13.95 0.13 -34.25
CA VAL A 35 15.37 0.07 -33.88
C VAL A 35 16.27 -0.11 -35.11
N LYS A 36 15.88 -0.97 -36.04
CA LYS A 36 16.66 -1.21 -37.27
C LYS A 36 16.70 0.04 -38.15
N ASP A 37 15.58 0.73 -38.28
CA ASP A 37 15.47 1.95 -39.08
C ASP A 37 16.37 3.05 -38.48
N ALA A 38 16.29 3.28 -37.17
CA ALA A 38 17.14 4.26 -36.47
C ALA A 38 18.65 3.94 -36.56
N VAL A 39 19.02 2.66 -36.53
CA VAL A 39 20.41 2.23 -36.74
C VAL A 39 20.85 2.43 -38.20
N ALA A 40 19.97 2.18 -39.17
CA ALA A 40 20.27 2.43 -40.57
C ALA A 40 20.45 3.93 -40.87
N GLU A 41 19.73 4.79 -40.14
CA GLU A 41 19.84 6.24 -40.21
C GLU A 41 21.06 6.81 -39.44
N GLY A 42 21.74 5.99 -38.62
CA GLY A 42 22.90 6.42 -37.84
C GLY A 42 22.56 7.27 -36.61
N ASN A 43 21.29 7.29 -36.17
CA ASN A 43 20.85 8.08 -35.03
C ASN A 43 20.98 7.29 -33.72
N GLY A 44 22.12 7.46 -33.03
CA GLY A 44 22.43 6.76 -31.78
C GLY A 44 21.42 7.00 -30.65
N LYS A 45 20.91 8.24 -30.51
CA LYS A 45 19.95 8.60 -29.44
C LYS A 45 18.64 7.85 -29.60
N ASP A 46 18.05 7.92 -30.79
CA ASP A 46 16.76 7.28 -31.05
C ASP A 46 16.90 5.75 -31.11
N ALA A 47 18.01 5.23 -31.64
CA ALA A 47 18.30 3.79 -31.63
C ALA A 47 18.33 3.22 -30.20
N TYR A 48 18.96 3.93 -29.25
CA TYR A 48 19.00 3.50 -27.86
C TYR A 48 17.61 3.58 -27.20
N ALA A 49 16.88 4.68 -27.41
CA ALA A 49 15.55 4.86 -26.85
C ALA A 49 14.56 3.77 -27.34
N PHE A 50 14.53 3.51 -28.65
CA PHE A 50 13.70 2.44 -29.22
C PHE A 50 14.15 1.05 -28.78
N ALA A 51 15.45 0.81 -28.58
CA ALA A 51 15.96 -0.46 -28.08
C ALA A 51 15.47 -0.72 -26.64
N CYS A 52 15.53 0.28 -25.76
CA CYS A 52 15.00 0.19 -24.41
C CYS A 52 13.49 -0.07 -24.39
N GLU A 53 12.72 0.61 -25.26
CA GLU A 53 11.29 0.37 -25.39
C GLU A 53 11.00 -1.06 -25.87
N ALA A 54 11.68 -1.53 -26.91
CA ALA A 54 11.53 -2.86 -27.46
C ALA A 54 11.85 -3.93 -26.40
N CYS A 55 12.92 -3.77 -25.61
CA CYS A 55 13.25 -4.67 -24.51
C CYS A 55 12.12 -4.76 -23.47
N ARG A 56 11.54 -3.62 -23.09
CA ARG A 56 10.40 -3.58 -22.16
C ARG A 56 9.17 -4.31 -22.71
N LEU A 57 8.89 -4.18 -24.00
CA LEU A 57 7.78 -4.89 -24.66
C LEU A 57 8.03 -6.40 -24.71
N MET A 58 9.27 -6.84 -24.98
CA MET A 58 9.64 -8.26 -24.97
C MET A 58 9.42 -8.90 -23.59
N ASP A 59 9.79 -8.21 -22.51
CA ASP A 59 9.61 -8.71 -21.15
C ASP A 59 8.13 -8.76 -20.74
N LYS A 60 7.34 -7.78 -21.17
CA LYS A 60 5.88 -7.83 -21.02
C LYS A 60 5.27 -9.01 -21.78
N ALA A 61 5.69 -9.25 -23.02
CA ALA A 61 5.19 -10.37 -23.81
C ALA A 61 5.57 -11.72 -23.19
N ALA A 62 6.76 -11.84 -22.60
CA ALA A 62 7.20 -13.03 -21.87
C ALA A 62 6.36 -13.26 -20.60
N SER A 63 6.16 -12.21 -19.78
CA SER A 63 5.34 -12.32 -18.55
C SER A 63 3.87 -12.67 -18.84
N LYS A 64 3.34 -12.26 -20.01
CA LYS A 64 1.99 -12.62 -20.47
C LYS A 64 1.92 -13.96 -21.20
N GLY A 65 3.05 -14.67 -21.34
CA GLY A 65 3.12 -15.99 -21.98
C GLY A 65 2.88 -15.99 -23.48
N VAL A 66 3.06 -14.85 -24.16
CA VAL A 66 2.90 -14.74 -25.63
C VAL A 66 4.15 -15.27 -26.34
N ILE A 67 5.33 -15.05 -25.75
CA ILE A 67 6.62 -15.56 -26.20
C ILE A 67 7.32 -16.27 -25.03
N HIS A 68 8.17 -17.25 -25.34
CA HIS A 68 8.95 -17.94 -24.31
C HIS A 68 10.06 -17.03 -23.75
N LYS A 69 10.43 -17.21 -22.48
CA LYS A 69 11.48 -16.42 -21.80
C LYS A 69 12.81 -16.41 -22.57
N ASN A 70 13.22 -17.56 -23.12
CA ASN A 70 14.46 -17.66 -23.91
C ASN A 70 14.35 -16.91 -25.24
N GLN A 71 13.16 -16.91 -25.86
CA GLN A 71 12.95 -16.15 -27.09
C GLN A 71 13.02 -14.64 -26.81
N ALA A 72 12.46 -14.18 -25.68
CA ALA A 72 12.61 -12.80 -25.25
C ALA A 72 14.09 -12.46 -24.98
N ALA A 73 14.81 -13.29 -24.23
CA ALA A 73 16.23 -13.08 -23.92
C ALA A 73 17.10 -12.98 -25.20
N ASN A 74 16.95 -13.93 -26.13
CA ASN A 74 17.71 -13.94 -27.39
C ASN A 74 17.42 -12.70 -28.23
N ARG A 75 16.15 -12.29 -28.31
CA ARG A 75 15.77 -11.08 -29.07
C ARG A 75 16.29 -9.80 -28.41
N LYS A 76 16.26 -9.69 -27.08
CA LYS A 76 16.84 -8.55 -26.36
C LYS A 76 18.35 -8.44 -26.61
N SER A 77 19.07 -9.56 -26.53
CA SER A 77 20.51 -9.60 -26.84
C SER A 77 20.79 -9.13 -28.27
N GLY A 78 20.02 -9.61 -29.26
CA GLY A 78 20.18 -9.19 -30.65
C GLY A 78 19.88 -7.71 -30.91
N ILE A 79 18.83 -7.16 -30.29
CA ILE A 79 18.45 -5.74 -30.41
C ILE A 79 19.55 -4.84 -29.84
N MET A 80 20.02 -5.14 -28.62
CA MET A 80 21.06 -4.34 -27.97
C MET A 80 22.39 -4.41 -28.73
N ARG A 81 22.76 -5.59 -29.22
CA ARG A 81 23.97 -5.73 -30.04
C ARG A 81 23.90 -4.88 -31.30
N LEU A 82 22.73 -4.78 -31.93
CA LEU A 82 22.52 -3.95 -33.11
C LEU A 82 22.57 -2.45 -32.77
N ALA A 83 21.90 -2.01 -31.70
CA ALA A 83 21.94 -0.61 -31.26
C ALA A 83 23.36 -0.15 -30.90
N ASN A 84 24.12 -0.98 -30.17
CA ASN A 84 25.49 -0.68 -29.75
C ASN A 84 26.48 -0.45 -30.91
N THR A 85 26.11 -0.73 -32.15
CA THR A 85 26.96 -0.41 -33.31
C THR A 85 27.00 1.09 -33.64
N VAL A 86 25.96 1.84 -33.26
CA VAL A 86 25.80 3.27 -33.58
C VAL A 86 25.75 4.14 -32.32
N VAL A 87 25.34 3.56 -31.20
CA VAL A 87 25.18 4.26 -29.92
C VAL A 87 26.54 4.60 -29.30
N THR A 88 26.73 5.87 -28.93
CA THR A 88 27.89 6.33 -28.14
C THR A 88 27.58 6.37 -26.64
N ALA A 89 28.61 6.48 -25.80
CA ALA A 89 28.43 6.58 -24.35
C ALA A 89 27.63 7.83 -23.93
N GLU A 90 27.74 8.91 -24.70
CA GLU A 90 27.03 10.16 -24.48
C GLU A 90 25.52 10.01 -24.78
N ASP A 91 25.17 9.26 -25.83
CA ASP A 91 23.77 8.98 -26.17
C ASP A 91 23.07 8.14 -25.10
N ILE A 92 23.81 7.21 -24.48
CA ILE A 92 23.32 6.40 -23.35
C ILE A 92 23.07 7.29 -22.14
N ALA A 93 24.00 8.20 -21.84
CA ALA A 93 23.86 9.13 -20.72
C ALA A 93 22.72 10.14 -20.94
N ALA A 94 22.46 10.51 -22.19
CA ALA A 94 21.36 11.39 -22.59
C ALA A 94 19.98 10.71 -22.55
N TYR A 95 19.90 9.38 -22.38
CA TYR A 95 18.62 8.69 -22.34
C TYR A 95 17.85 8.97 -21.05
N GLU A 96 16.83 9.80 -21.17
CA GLU A 96 15.87 10.03 -20.09
C GLU A 96 14.83 8.91 -20.05
N LYS A 97 14.84 8.15 -18.96
CA LYS A 97 13.84 7.11 -18.73
C LYS A 97 12.45 7.75 -18.72
N PRO A 98 11.50 7.29 -19.56
CA PRO A 98 10.17 7.88 -19.62
C PRO A 98 9.52 7.80 -18.24
N ALA A 99 9.04 8.95 -17.76
CA ALA A 99 8.38 9.07 -16.47
C ALA A 99 7.24 8.03 -16.38
N PRO A 100 7.05 7.38 -15.22
CA PRO A 100 5.91 6.49 -15.04
C PRO A 100 4.65 7.28 -15.36
N LYS A 101 3.79 6.74 -16.22
CA LYS A 101 2.51 7.38 -16.55
C LYS A 101 1.82 7.74 -15.23
N PRO A 102 1.39 9.01 -15.03
CA PRO A 102 0.73 9.41 -13.81
C PRO A 102 -0.43 8.45 -13.59
N GLN A 103 -0.41 7.75 -12.47
CA GLN A 103 -1.52 6.87 -12.14
C GLN A 103 -2.74 7.77 -12.02
N LYS A 104 -3.75 7.56 -12.87
CA LYS A 104 -5.09 8.12 -12.66
C LYS A 104 -5.74 7.42 -11.45
N THR A 105 -5.06 7.38 -10.31
CA THR A 105 -5.66 7.06 -9.01
C THR A 105 -6.46 8.27 -8.53
N GLY A 106 -7.47 8.64 -9.33
CA GLY A 106 -8.73 9.15 -8.84
C GLY A 106 -9.73 7.99 -8.70
N SER A 107 -9.27 6.81 -8.25
CA SER A 107 -10.22 5.76 -7.86
C SER A 107 -10.54 5.99 -6.39
N LYS A 108 -11.83 6.16 -6.08
CA LYS A 108 -12.47 6.37 -4.77
C LYS A 108 -11.82 5.66 -3.57
N LYS A 109 -11.00 4.63 -3.81
CA LYS A 109 -10.21 3.86 -2.83
C LYS A 109 -9.13 4.67 -2.11
N ALA A 110 -8.46 5.62 -2.78
CA ALA A 110 -7.44 6.45 -2.12
C ALA A 110 -8.08 7.45 -1.15
N GLU A 111 -9.12 8.14 -1.61
CA GLU A 111 -9.96 9.05 -0.82
C GLU A 111 -10.66 8.31 0.33
N ALA A 112 -11.24 7.12 0.07
CA ALA A 112 -11.85 6.29 1.12
C ALA A 112 -10.84 5.81 2.17
N LYS A 113 -9.59 5.53 1.78
CA LYS A 113 -8.53 5.16 2.73
C LYS A 113 -8.10 6.35 3.58
N ALA A 114 -8.00 7.54 2.99
CA ALA A 114 -7.74 8.78 3.72
C ALA A 114 -8.89 9.13 4.68
N ALA A 115 -10.14 9.03 4.22
CA ALA A 115 -11.33 9.25 5.03
C ALA A 115 -11.44 8.26 6.20
N ARG A 116 -11.16 6.97 5.97
CA ARG A 116 -11.14 5.95 7.04
C ARG A 116 -10.04 6.23 8.08
N LYS A 117 -8.86 6.69 7.65
CA LYS A 117 -7.77 7.07 8.56
C LYS A 117 -8.15 8.29 9.40
N ALA A 118 -8.76 9.30 8.78
CA ALA A 118 -9.25 10.49 9.49
C ALA A 118 -10.36 10.14 10.49
N ALA A 119 -11.32 9.29 10.11
CA ALA A 119 -12.38 8.82 11.00
C ALA A 119 -11.83 8.02 12.19
N MET A 120 -10.81 7.18 11.97
CA MET A 120 -10.16 6.42 13.04
C MET A 120 -9.37 7.33 14.01
N ALA A 121 -8.72 8.38 13.49
CA ALA A 121 -8.05 9.38 14.31
C ALA A 121 -9.05 10.15 15.18
N ALA A 122 -10.13 10.66 14.59
CA ALA A 122 -11.18 11.37 15.32
C ALA A 122 -11.84 10.49 16.42
N ALA A 123 -12.13 9.22 16.11
CA ALA A 123 -12.66 8.28 17.10
C ALA A 123 -11.66 8.00 18.25
N SER A 124 -10.36 8.01 17.96
CA SER A 124 -9.32 7.84 18.98
C SER A 124 -9.20 9.04 19.92
N GLU A 125 -9.32 10.26 19.38
CA GLU A 125 -9.33 11.50 20.15
C GLU A 125 -10.57 11.62 21.04
N GLU A 126 -11.75 11.25 20.51
CA GLU A 126 -12.97 11.23 21.28
C GLU A 126 -12.89 10.21 22.43
N LYS A 127 -12.34 9.01 22.15
CA LYS A 127 -12.11 7.99 23.18
C LYS A 127 -11.12 8.46 24.24
N ALA A 128 -10.07 9.20 23.86
CA ALA A 128 -9.13 9.80 24.81
C ALA A 128 -9.83 10.81 25.73
N LYS A 129 -10.65 11.72 25.18
CA LYS A 129 -11.44 12.69 25.96
C LYS A 129 -12.40 12.01 26.94
N ARG A 130 -13.08 10.94 26.51
CA ARG A 130 -13.97 10.15 27.38
C ARG A 130 -13.19 9.48 28.52
N ARG A 131 -12.01 8.92 28.25
CA ARG A 131 -11.13 8.34 29.27
C ARG A 131 -10.64 9.38 30.28
N GLU A 132 -10.23 10.56 29.82
CA GLU A 132 -9.83 11.63 30.74
C GLU A 132 -10.98 12.09 31.64
N LYS A 133 -12.20 12.16 31.10
CA LYS A 133 -13.39 12.49 31.90
C LYS A 133 -13.66 11.41 32.95
N GLN A 134 -13.63 10.13 32.58
CA GLN A 134 -13.81 9.02 33.50
C GLN A 134 -12.75 9.02 34.61
N LEU A 135 -11.46 9.18 34.27
CA LEU A 135 -10.40 9.25 35.27
C LEU A 135 -10.56 10.43 36.24
N LYS A 136 -11.09 11.57 35.78
CA LYS A 136 -11.42 12.71 36.66
C LYS A 136 -12.59 12.39 37.58
N GLU A 137 -13.62 11.72 37.08
CA GLU A 137 -14.78 11.28 37.88
C GLU A 137 -14.38 10.23 38.92
N GLU A 138 -13.57 9.24 38.53
CA GLU A 138 -13.01 8.22 39.43
C GLU A 138 -12.14 8.83 40.53
N LYS A 139 -11.26 9.79 40.18
CA LYS A 139 -10.47 10.53 41.17
C LYS A 139 -11.34 11.30 42.15
N LYS A 140 -12.35 12.03 41.66
CA LYS A 140 -13.30 12.75 42.53
C LYS A 140 -14.07 11.80 43.44
N ALA A 141 -14.48 10.63 42.94
CA ALA A 141 -15.16 9.62 43.74
C ALA A 141 -14.22 9.02 44.81
N ALA A 142 -12.96 8.76 44.46
CA ALA A 142 -11.94 8.30 45.40
C ALA A 142 -11.64 9.35 46.49
N GLU A 143 -11.53 10.63 46.12
CA GLU A 143 -11.36 11.74 47.08
C GLU A 143 -12.56 11.87 48.02
N ARG A 144 -13.80 11.76 47.51
CA ARG A 144 -15.00 11.76 48.35
C ARG A 144 -15.00 10.58 49.31
N LYS A 145 -14.71 9.37 48.82
CA LYS A 145 -14.64 8.17 49.65
C LYS A 145 -13.53 8.26 50.71
N ALA A 146 -12.41 8.88 50.39
CA ALA A 146 -11.32 9.13 51.34
C ALA A 146 -11.74 10.13 52.42
N LYS A 147 -12.43 11.22 52.04
CA LYS A 147 -12.98 12.20 53.01
C LYS A 147 -14.06 11.60 53.90
N GLU A 148 -14.99 10.83 53.33
CA GLU A 148 -16.01 10.11 54.11
C GLU A 148 -15.37 9.11 55.08
N ALA A 149 -14.29 8.42 54.67
CA ALA A 149 -13.55 7.53 55.56
C ALA A 149 -12.79 8.29 56.65
N GLU A 150 -12.22 9.46 56.34
CA GLU A 150 -11.54 10.33 57.32
C GLU A 150 -12.53 10.92 58.32
N GLU A 151 -13.70 11.40 57.87
CA GLU A 151 -14.77 11.89 58.73
C GLU A 151 -15.37 10.77 59.59
N ALA A 152 -15.55 9.57 59.04
CA ALA A 152 -15.98 8.40 59.81
C ALA A 152 -14.94 8.02 60.88
N ALA A 153 -13.66 7.98 60.53
CA ALA A 153 -12.58 7.71 61.48
C ALA A 153 -12.47 8.79 62.57
N LYS A 154 -12.73 10.07 62.21
CA LYS A 154 -12.75 11.17 63.17
C LYS A 154 -13.97 11.09 64.10
N ALA A 155 -15.14 10.74 63.58
CA ALA A 155 -16.34 10.52 64.39
C ALA A 155 -16.19 9.30 65.30
N GLU A 156 -15.52 8.24 64.85
CA GLU A 156 -15.21 7.07 65.66
C GLU A 156 -14.17 7.39 66.75
N ALA A 157 -13.17 8.22 66.43
CA ALA A 157 -12.21 8.72 67.43
C ALA A 157 -12.85 9.69 68.44
N GLU A 158 -13.80 10.51 68.02
CA GLU A 158 -14.55 11.42 68.90
C GLU A 158 -15.55 10.67 69.78
N ALA A 159 -16.19 9.61 69.25
CA ALA A 159 -17.00 8.69 70.03
C ALA A 159 -16.16 7.89 71.04
N ALA A 160 -14.97 7.40 70.66
CA ALA A 160 -14.05 6.72 71.57
C ALA A 160 -13.47 7.66 72.63
N ALA A 161 -13.26 8.94 72.31
CA ALA A 161 -12.85 9.95 73.29
C ALA A 161 -13.99 10.29 74.27
N ALA A 162 -15.24 10.32 73.81
CA ALA A 162 -16.41 10.50 74.67
C ALA A 162 -16.63 9.27 75.59
N GLU A 163 -16.47 8.05 75.08
CA GLU A 163 -16.51 6.83 75.90
C GLU A 163 -15.35 6.77 76.90
N ALA A 164 -14.15 7.27 76.55
CA ALA A 164 -13.03 7.36 77.49
C ALA A 164 -13.24 8.43 78.57
N GLU A 165 -13.92 9.54 78.24
CA GLU A 165 -14.33 10.55 79.23
C GLU A 165 -15.40 9.98 80.18
N GLU A 166 -16.34 9.20 79.64
CA GLU A 166 -17.41 8.52 80.40
C GLU A 166 -16.84 7.40 81.28
N SER A 167 -15.86 6.61 80.80
CA SER A 167 -15.15 5.62 81.61
C SER A 167 -14.25 6.26 82.67
N SER A 168 -13.66 7.42 82.40
CA SER A 168 -12.90 8.17 83.41
C SER A 168 -13.79 8.78 84.50
N ALA A 169 -15.06 9.06 84.18
CA ALA A 169 -16.07 9.46 85.16
C ALA A 169 -16.56 8.27 86.00
N GLU A 170 -16.53 7.05 85.44
CA GLU A 170 -16.90 5.82 86.13
C GLU A 170 -15.76 5.27 87.03
N GLU A 171 -14.48 5.44 86.65
CA GLU A 171 -13.31 5.10 87.48
C GLU A 171 -13.09 6.10 88.65
N ALA A 172 -13.59 7.33 88.56
CA ALA A 172 -13.60 8.30 89.66
C ALA A 172 -14.70 8.01 90.72
N ALA A 173 -15.53 6.99 90.50
CA ALA A 173 -16.67 6.62 91.35
C ALA A 173 -16.52 5.26 92.06
N GLU A 174 -15.39 4.58 91.94
CA GLU A 174 -14.97 3.42 92.78
C GLU A 174 -14.10 3.87 93.97
#